data_AF-A0A7C4ISC9-F1
#
_entry.id   AF-A0A7C4ISC9-F1
#
_cell.length_a   1.000
_cell.length_b   1.000
_cell.length_c   1.000
_cell.angle_alpha   90.00
_cell.angle_beta   90.00
_cell.angle_gamma   90.00
#
_symmetry.space_group_name_H-M   'P 1'
#
loop_
_entity.id
_entity.type
_entity.pdbx_description
1 polymer ?
#
loop_
_entity_poly.entity_id
_entity_poly.type
_entity_poly.pdbx_seq_one_letter_code
_entity_poly.pdbx_strand_id
1 'polypeptide(L)'
;MLHREAIVPLLLFIAGAAALAGILLLLAKIVLRGRPNPVKQMPYESGVDPIHDTRRPFDVRFYLVAVAFLVFDVEVLFLYPWAAAAGGIGDGRTTVVGSEVAATAAAGPAATSTATTEMISSGSSSAPSLSSEYTSKASPLDAAVRAGWVPDRLVVFWGVAVFFALLLLGLAYDWRKGVFRWR
;
A
#
# COMPACT_ATOMS: atom_id res chain seq x y z
N MET A 1 -8.90 14.20 -13.29
CA MET A 1 -10.34 13.89 -13.49
C MET A 1 -10.70 12.46 -13.06
N LEU A 2 -9.76 11.51 -12.97
CA LEU A 2 -9.99 10.11 -12.57
C LEU A 2 -10.54 9.87 -11.13
N HIS A 3 -10.24 10.74 -10.16
CA HIS A 3 -10.65 10.49 -8.76
C HIS A 3 -12.17 10.56 -8.53
N ARG A 4 -12.90 11.38 -9.30
CA ARG A 4 -14.35 11.55 -9.11
C ARG A 4 -15.13 10.35 -9.65
N GLU A 5 -14.64 9.77 -10.75
CA GLU A 5 -15.28 8.63 -11.42
C GLU A 5 -15.14 7.31 -10.66
N ALA A 6 -14.15 7.18 -9.77
CA ALA A 6 -13.92 5.97 -8.97
C ALA A 6 -14.68 5.98 -7.63
N ILE A 7 -15.00 7.16 -7.09
CA ILE A 7 -15.72 7.28 -5.81
C ILE A 7 -17.17 6.80 -5.96
N VAL A 8 -17.82 7.17 -7.07
CA VAL A 8 -19.22 6.78 -7.34
C VAL A 8 -19.43 5.26 -7.38
N PRO A 9 -18.66 4.46 -8.17
CA PRO A 9 -18.82 3.01 -8.18
C PRO A 9 -18.45 2.36 -6.85
N LEU A 10 -17.45 2.88 -6.13
CA LEU A 10 -17.08 2.40 -4.80
C LEU A 10 -18.23 2.60 -3.79
N LEU A 11 -18.82 3.80 -3.75
CA LEU A 11 -19.95 4.09 -2.88
C LEU A 11 -21.16 3.24 -3.24
N LEU A 12 -21.44 3.05 -4.53
CA LEU A 12 -22.54 2.21 -5.00
C LEU A 12 -22.32 0.74 -4.60
N PHE A 13 -21.09 0.23 -4.68
CA PHE A 13 -20.76 -1.11 -4.22
C PHE A 13 -20.97 -1.28 -2.70
N ILE A 14 -20.48 -0.34 -1.88
CA ILE A 14 -20.65 -0.37 -0.43
C ILE A 14 -22.14 -0.29 -0.06
N ALA A 15 -22.88 0.62 -0.70
CA ALA A 15 -24.31 0.78 -0.49
C ALA A 15 -25.08 -0.48 -0.92
N GLY A 16 -24.73 -1.08 -2.05
CA GLY A 16 -25.32 -2.33 -2.53
C GLY A 16 -25.05 -3.50 -1.58
N ALA A 17 -23.81 -3.64 -1.09
CA ALA A 17 -23.45 -4.67 -0.11
C ALA A 17 -24.20 -4.48 1.21
N ALA A 18 -24.30 -3.26 1.72
CA ALA A 18 -25.05 -2.94 2.93
C ALA A 18 -26.57 -3.17 2.75
N ALA A 19 -27.12 -2.78 1.60
CA ALA A 19 -28.52 -3.01 1.26
C ALA A 19 -28.84 -4.50 1.16
N LEU A 20 -27.99 -5.28 0.49
CA LEU A 20 -28.14 -6.73 0.40
C LEU A 20 -28.08 -7.39 1.79
N ALA A 21 -27.09 -7.02 2.61
CA ALA A 21 -27.00 -7.50 3.99
C ALA A 21 -28.26 -7.14 4.80
N GLY A 22 -28.76 -5.91 4.65
CA GLY A 22 -30.00 -5.45 5.28
C GLY A 22 -31.23 -6.24 4.82
N ILE A 23 -31.39 -6.45 3.51
CA ILE A 23 -32.50 -7.24 2.93
C ILE A 23 -32.45 -8.67 3.45
N LEU A 24 -31.27 -9.31 3.48
CA LEU A 24 -31.12 -10.67 4.00
C LEU A 24 -31.47 -10.74 5.49
N LEU A 25 -31.06 -9.76 6.30
CA LEU A 25 -31.43 -9.70 7.72
C LEU A 25 -32.93 -9.46 7.93
N LEU A 26 -33.55 -8.59 7.13
CA LEU A 26 -34.99 -8.33 7.16
C LEU A 26 -35.78 -9.58 6.74
N LEU A 27 -35.35 -10.24 5.66
CA LEU A 27 -35.98 -11.46 5.18
C LEU A 27 -35.85 -12.58 6.20
N ALA A 28 -34.68 -12.72 6.84
CA ALA A 28 -34.48 -13.66 7.94
C ALA A 28 -35.44 -13.36 9.10
N LYS A 29 -35.67 -12.09 9.45
CA LYS A 29 -36.61 -11.70 10.51
C LYS A 29 -38.08 -11.94 10.13
N ILE A 30 -38.47 -11.76 8.87
CA ILE A 30 -39.85 -11.95 8.40
C ILE A 30 -40.19 -13.45 8.23
N VAL A 31 -39.27 -14.22 7.64
CA VAL A 31 -39.45 -15.66 7.39
C VAL A 31 -39.36 -16.47 8.69
N LEU A 32 -38.50 -16.07 9.63
CA LEU A 32 -38.33 -16.77 10.89
C LEU A 32 -39.48 -16.44 11.86
N ARG A 33 -40.36 -17.42 12.11
CA ARG A 33 -41.39 -17.27 13.14
C ARG A 33 -40.75 -17.31 14.53
N GLY A 34 -40.50 -16.13 15.09
CA GLY A 34 -39.95 -15.97 16.43
C GLY A 34 -40.91 -16.54 17.48
N ARG A 35 -40.47 -17.58 18.21
CA ARG A 35 -41.09 -18.03 19.46
C ARG A 35 -40.16 -17.67 20.61
N PRO A 36 -40.25 -16.45 21.16
CA PRO A 36 -39.43 -16.06 22.30
C PRO A 36 -39.84 -16.93 23.50
N ASN A 37 -38.86 -17.59 24.10
CA ASN A 37 -39.01 -18.36 25.33
C ASN A 37 -37.91 -17.87 26.28
N PRO A 38 -38.20 -17.57 27.56
CA PRO A 38 -37.19 -17.14 28.53
C PRO A 38 -35.96 -18.07 28.53
N VAL A 39 -36.15 -19.38 28.44
CA VAL A 39 -35.06 -20.37 28.40
C VAL A 39 -34.21 -20.24 27.11
N LYS A 40 -34.81 -19.86 25.98
CA LYS A 40 -34.11 -19.64 24.70
C LYS A 40 -33.39 -18.28 24.66
N GLN A 41 -33.71 -17.37 25.58
CA GLN A 41 -33.10 -16.04 25.68
C GLN A 41 -32.06 -15.96 26.80
N MET A 42 -31.93 -17.01 27.61
CA MET A 42 -30.88 -17.10 28.63
C MET A 42 -29.50 -17.24 27.96
N PRO A 43 -28.46 -16.57 28.48
CA PRO A 43 -27.07 -16.80 28.07
C PRO A 43 -26.70 -18.28 28.15
N TYR A 44 -25.93 -18.75 27.17
CA TYR A 44 -25.54 -20.15 27.09
C TYR A 44 -24.41 -20.47 28.09
N GLU A 45 -24.69 -21.31 29.08
CA GLU A 45 -23.68 -21.83 30.02
C GLU A 45 -23.95 -23.32 30.34
N SER A 46 -24.07 -24.15 29.28
CA SER A 46 -24.18 -25.63 29.38
C SER A 46 -25.26 -26.15 30.36
N GLY A 47 -26.37 -25.42 30.51
CA GLY A 47 -27.50 -25.82 31.37
C GLY A 47 -27.44 -25.28 32.80
N VAL A 48 -26.49 -24.39 33.10
CA VAL A 48 -26.39 -23.66 34.37
C VAL A 48 -26.87 -22.23 34.16
N ASP A 49 -27.60 -21.68 35.13
CA ASP A 49 -27.94 -20.26 35.11
C ASP A 49 -26.67 -19.41 35.21
N PRO A 50 -26.56 -18.30 34.46
CA PRO A 50 -25.35 -17.51 34.41
C PRO A 50 -24.98 -16.98 35.79
N ILE A 51 -23.89 -17.52 36.33
CA ILE A 51 -23.44 -17.28 37.72
C ILE A 51 -22.64 -15.98 37.87
N HIS A 52 -22.45 -15.21 36.79
CA HIS A 52 -21.56 -14.06 36.78
C HIS A 52 -22.06 -12.86 35.96
N ASP A 53 -21.78 -11.66 36.48
CA ASP A 53 -21.95 -10.40 35.74
C ASP A 53 -20.95 -10.34 34.57
N THR A 54 -21.45 -9.96 33.39
CA THR A 54 -20.68 -9.84 32.14
C THR A 54 -19.79 -8.59 32.10
N ARG A 55 -19.93 -7.68 33.08
CA ARG A 55 -19.18 -6.41 33.15
C ARG A 55 -17.83 -6.50 33.87
N ARG A 56 -17.28 -7.70 34.04
CA ARG A 56 -15.93 -7.85 34.58
C ARG A 56 -14.90 -7.30 33.58
N PRO A 57 -13.87 -6.57 34.04
CA PRO A 57 -12.83 -6.09 33.15
C PRO A 57 -12.14 -7.28 32.49
N PHE A 58 -12.05 -7.23 31.16
CA PHE A 58 -11.25 -8.17 30.39
C PHE A 58 -9.76 -7.96 30.67
N ASP A 59 -8.95 -8.98 30.37
CA ASP A 59 -7.50 -8.92 30.59
C ASP A 59 -6.88 -7.72 29.82
N VAL A 60 -6.03 -6.95 30.49
CA VAL A 60 -5.32 -5.78 29.95
C VAL A 60 -4.49 -6.14 28.71
N ARG A 61 -4.14 -7.43 28.53
CA ARG A 61 -3.41 -7.92 27.35
C ARG A 61 -4.07 -7.58 26.01
N PHE A 62 -5.40 -7.55 25.92
CA PHE A 62 -6.10 -7.14 24.69
C PHE A 62 -5.85 -5.67 24.35
N TYR A 63 -5.76 -4.82 25.38
CA TYR A 63 -5.44 -3.40 25.20
C TYR A 63 -4.00 -3.21 24.71
N LEU A 64 -3.05 -3.99 25.22
CA LEU A 64 -1.64 -3.94 24.80
C LEU A 64 -1.48 -4.31 23.32
N VAL A 65 -2.22 -5.32 22.83
CA VAL A 65 -2.27 -5.66 21.40
C VAL A 65 -2.88 -4.53 20.57
N ALA A 66 -3.95 -3.88 21.05
CA ALA A 66 -4.59 -2.76 20.36
C ALA A 66 -3.66 -1.54 20.24
N VAL A 67 -2.94 -1.19 21.30
CA VAL A 67 -1.96 -0.09 21.27
C VAL A 67 -0.78 -0.42 20.36
N ALA A 68 -0.26 -1.66 20.41
CA ALA A 68 0.79 -2.10 19.50
C ALA A 68 0.35 -2.04 18.03
N PHE A 69 -0.89 -2.46 17.73
CA PHE A 69 -1.47 -2.32 16.39
C PHE A 69 -1.58 -0.85 15.97
N LEU A 70 -2.08 0.02 16.84
CA LEU A 70 -2.23 1.45 16.54
C LEU A 70 -0.89 2.11 16.20
N VAL A 71 0.17 1.80 16.96
CA VAL A 71 1.52 2.33 16.69
C VAL A 71 2.04 1.84 15.34
N PHE A 72 1.83 0.57 15.00
CA PHE A 72 2.24 0.01 13.70
C PHE A 72 1.37 0.51 12.53
N ASP A 73 0.09 0.78 12.75
CA ASP A 73 -0.81 1.34 11.72
C ASP A 73 -0.41 2.78 11.35
N VAL A 74 -0.12 3.59 12.36
CA VAL A 74 0.41 4.95 12.17
C VAL A 74 1.76 4.94 11.44
N GLU A 75 2.60 3.94 11.69
CA GLU A 75 3.87 3.76 10.97
C GLU A 75 3.67 3.56 9.47
N VAL A 76 2.75 2.68 9.08
CA VAL A 76 2.46 2.41 7.67
C VAL A 76 1.95 3.67 6.97
N LEU A 77 1.21 4.53 7.69
CA LEU A 77 0.77 5.82 7.18
C LEU A 77 1.96 6.76 6.88
N PHE A 78 3.00 6.76 7.70
CA PHE A 78 4.24 7.52 7.43
C PHE A 78 5.10 6.90 6.34
N LEU A 79 5.08 5.56 6.20
CA LEU A 79 5.79 4.85 5.15
C LEU A 79 5.15 5.06 3.77
N TYR A 80 3.82 5.27 3.71
CA TYR A 80 3.06 5.34 2.46
C TYR A 80 3.53 6.46 1.50
N PRO A 81 3.71 7.73 1.91
CA PRO A 81 4.23 8.78 1.04
C PRO A 81 5.60 8.45 0.45
N TRP A 82 6.48 7.85 1.25
CA TRP A 82 7.79 7.42 0.78
C TRP A 82 7.68 6.29 -0.25
N ALA A 83 6.88 5.26 0.02
CA ALA A 83 6.67 4.14 -0.90
C ALA A 83 6.06 4.62 -2.23
N ALA A 84 5.11 5.55 -2.17
CA ALA A 84 4.50 6.15 -3.36
C ALA A 84 5.49 7.01 -4.16
N ALA A 85 6.42 7.70 -3.49
CA ALA A 85 7.44 8.53 -4.14
C ALA A 85 8.64 7.72 -4.67
N ALA A 86 8.94 6.58 -4.05
CA ALA A 86 10.07 5.70 -4.37
C ALA A 86 9.81 4.73 -5.54
N GLY A 87 8.61 4.77 -6.14
CA GLY A 87 8.22 3.97 -7.31
C GLY A 87 9.29 4.02 -8.42
N GLY A 88 10.13 2.99 -8.46
CA GLY A 88 11.38 2.94 -9.23
C GLY A 88 12.39 1.93 -8.65
N ILE A 89 12.29 1.58 -7.36
CA ILE A 89 13.14 0.54 -6.71
C ILE A 89 12.89 -0.89 -7.25
N GLY A 90 11.94 -1.07 -8.16
CA GLY A 90 11.70 -2.36 -8.85
C GLY A 90 12.43 -2.53 -10.18
N ASP A 91 13.05 -1.48 -10.74
CA ASP A 91 13.85 -1.63 -11.96
C ASP A 91 15.31 -1.81 -11.53
N GLY A 92 15.75 -3.06 -11.41
CA GLY A 92 17.15 -3.45 -11.22
C GLY A 92 18.05 -3.08 -12.41
N ARG A 93 17.71 -2.02 -13.15
CA ARG A 93 18.54 -1.35 -14.13
C ARG A 93 19.19 -0.18 -13.43
N THR A 94 20.21 -0.53 -12.67
CA THR A 94 21.42 0.29 -12.56
C THR A 94 21.60 1.09 -13.84
N THR A 95 21.53 2.42 -13.74
CA THR A 95 22.12 3.34 -14.70
C THR A 95 23.63 3.16 -14.66
N VAL A 96 24.12 1.99 -15.09
CA VAL A 96 25.51 1.74 -15.49
C VAL A 96 25.72 2.15 -16.95
N VAL A 97 24.65 2.49 -17.69
CA VAL A 97 24.79 3.13 -19.00
C VAL A 97 24.89 4.64 -18.82
N GLY A 98 26.00 5.07 -18.23
CA GLY A 98 26.27 6.49 -17.96
C GLY A 98 27.75 6.81 -17.74
N SER A 99 28.68 5.91 -18.10
CA SER A 99 30.12 6.13 -17.90
C SER A 99 31.02 5.88 -19.12
N GLU A 100 30.49 5.76 -20.34
CA GLU A 100 31.35 5.57 -21.53
C GLU A 100 31.19 6.57 -22.69
N VAL A 101 30.22 7.49 -22.65
CA VAL A 101 30.08 8.50 -23.74
C VAL A 101 30.70 9.86 -23.39
N ALA A 102 31.26 10.01 -22.20
CA ALA A 102 31.98 11.24 -21.80
C ALA A 102 33.42 11.33 -22.35
N ALA A 103 33.89 10.37 -23.15
CA ALA A 103 35.29 10.32 -23.63
C ALA A 103 35.49 10.58 -25.13
N THR A 104 34.46 10.90 -25.92
CA THR A 104 34.60 11.06 -27.39
C THR A 104 34.20 12.42 -27.95
N ALA A 105 34.04 13.45 -27.10
CA ALA A 105 33.68 14.81 -27.54
C ALA A 105 34.81 15.84 -27.38
N ALA A 106 36.05 15.45 -27.67
CA ALA A 106 37.20 16.35 -27.71
C ALA A 106 38.12 16.05 -28.91
N ALA A 107 37.62 16.26 -30.13
CA ALA A 107 38.40 16.61 -31.34
C ALA A 107 37.44 16.79 -32.54
N GLY A 108 37.28 18.00 -33.06
CA GLY A 108 36.75 18.20 -34.42
C GLY A 108 37.88 18.11 -35.46
N PRO A 109 37.67 18.52 -36.72
CA PRO A 109 36.56 18.27 -37.65
C PRO A 109 37.07 17.65 -38.98
N ALA A 110 36.16 17.34 -39.93
CA ALA A 110 36.36 17.09 -41.38
C ALA A 110 36.20 15.66 -41.93
N ALA A 111 35.77 15.62 -43.21
CA ALA A 111 35.49 14.51 -44.16
C ALA A 111 34.03 14.01 -44.17
N THR A 112 33.17 14.32 -45.16
CA THR A 112 33.16 14.07 -46.63
C THR A 112 32.27 12.86 -47.02
N SER A 113 31.14 13.19 -47.68
CA SER A 113 30.33 12.47 -48.69
C SER A 113 29.92 10.99 -48.51
N THR A 114 28.63 10.68 -48.74
CA THR A 114 28.11 10.11 -50.01
C THR A 114 26.61 9.80 -49.90
N ALA A 115 25.91 9.96 -51.02
CA ALA A 115 24.48 10.07 -51.21
C ALA A 115 23.67 8.75 -51.21
N THR A 116 22.36 8.92 -50.95
CA THR A 116 21.17 8.26 -51.56
C THR A 116 21.06 6.73 -51.64
N THR A 117 19.98 6.17 -51.10
CA THR A 117 19.02 5.31 -51.84
C THR A 117 17.71 5.21 -51.05
N GLU A 118 16.61 5.50 -51.73
CA GLU A 118 15.24 5.51 -51.22
C GLU A 118 14.63 4.10 -51.04
N MET A 119 13.48 4.10 -50.36
CA MET A 119 12.33 3.20 -50.55
C MET A 119 12.55 1.71 -50.30
N ILE A 120 11.96 1.23 -49.19
CA ILE A 120 10.89 0.22 -49.26
C ILE A 120 9.88 0.55 -48.15
N SER A 121 8.69 0.92 -48.58
CA SER A 121 7.49 0.94 -47.76
C SER A 121 7.11 -0.51 -47.47
N SER A 122 7.10 -0.90 -46.19
CA SER A 122 6.31 -2.02 -45.71
C SER A 122 5.32 -1.47 -44.70
N GLY A 123 4.04 -1.47 -45.08
CA GLY A 123 2.95 -1.14 -44.18
C GLY A 123 3.02 -1.98 -42.91
N SER A 124 3.09 -1.31 -41.78
CA SER A 124 2.72 -1.89 -40.49
C SER A 124 1.72 -0.95 -39.85
N SER A 125 0.59 -1.54 -39.51
CA SER A 125 -0.55 -0.96 -38.82
C SER A 125 -0.16 0.09 -37.78
N SER A 126 -0.79 1.26 -37.87
CA SER A 126 -0.80 2.30 -36.85
C SER A 126 -1.47 1.78 -35.56
N ALA A 127 -0.71 1.02 -34.76
CA ALA A 127 -1.01 0.84 -33.34
C ALA A 127 -0.47 2.07 -32.60
N PRO A 128 -1.24 2.71 -31.71
CA PRO A 128 -0.71 3.80 -30.90
C PRO A 128 0.44 3.24 -30.05
N SER A 129 1.65 3.79 -30.20
CA SER A 129 2.84 3.39 -29.46
C SER A 129 2.70 3.79 -27.99
N LEU A 130 1.96 2.97 -27.24
CA LEU A 130 1.82 3.00 -25.77
C LEU A 130 3.18 2.85 -25.04
N SER A 131 4.26 2.61 -25.76
CA SER A 131 5.62 2.46 -25.23
C SER A 131 6.29 3.79 -24.86
N SER A 132 5.94 4.90 -25.51
CA SER A 132 6.62 6.19 -25.28
C SER A 132 6.06 6.98 -24.10
N GLU A 133 4.82 6.72 -23.70
CA GLU A 133 4.15 7.44 -22.62
C GLU A 133 4.23 6.70 -21.26
N TYR A 134 4.52 5.39 -21.31
CA TYR A 134 4.84 4.60 -20.11
C TYR A 134 6.32 4.68 -19.70
N THR A 135 7.20 5.09 -20.61
CA THR A 135 8.60 5.33 -20.31
C THR A 135 8.81 6.81 -19.99
N SER A 136 9.62 7.10 -18.95
CA SER A 136 10.14 8.43 -18.60
C SER A 136 9.39 9.32 -17.61
N LYS A 137 8.38 8.84 -16.87
CA LYS A 137 8.04 9.56 -15.62
C LYS A 137 9.04 9.17 -14.54
N ALA A 138 10.16 9.90 -14.50
CA ALA A 138 11.14 9.80 -13.42
C ALA A 138 10.42 9.86 -12.07
N SER A 139 10.82 9.01 -11.11
CA SER A 139 10.11 8.95 -9.83
C SER A 139 10.11 10.34 -9.18
N PRO A 140 9.06 10.72 -8.43
CA PRO A 140 9.04 12.00 -7.72
C PRO A 140 10.28 12.21 -6.85
N LEU A 141 10.84 11.13 -6.32
CA LEU A 141 12.11 11.13 -5.57
C LEU A 141 13.32 11.49 -6.46
N ASP A 142 13.34 11.11 -7.76
CA ASP A 142 14.44 11.43 -8.70
C ASP A 142 14.42 12.91 -9.07
N ALA A 143 13.22 13.47 -9.18
CA ALA A 143 13.04 14.89 -9.39
C ALA A 143 13.52 15.69 -8.17
N ALA A 144 13.18 15.25 -6.95
CA ALA A 144 13.57 15.94 -5.71
C ALA A 144 15.10 15.94 -5.48
N VAL A 145 15.78 14.83 -5.74
CA VAL A 145 17.25 14.73 -5.62
C VAL A 145 17.93 15.59 -6.69
N ARG A 146 17.48 15.54 -7.96
CA ARG A 146 18.04 16.39 -9.02
C ARG A 146 17.82 17.89 -8.79
N ALA A 147 16.72 18.25 -8.14
CA ALA A 147 16.41 19.63 -7.78
C ALA A 147 17.15 20.10 -6.50
N GLY A 148 17.96 19.24 -5.87
CA GLY A 148 18.77 19.57 -4.70
C GLY A 148 17.98 19.72 -3.39
N TRP A 149 16.70 19.33 -3.36
CA TRP A 149 15.88 19.36 -2.14
C TRP A 149 16.28 18.28 -1.15
N VAL A 150 16.88 17.20 -1.65
CA VAL A 150 17.30 16.03 -0.87
C VAL A 150 18.72 15.65 -1.32
N PRO A 151 19.64 15.36 -0.38
CA PRO A 151 21.03 15.04 -0.71
C PRO A 151 21.15 13.82 -1.63
N ASP A 152 20.59 12.67 -1.22
CA ASP A 152 20.64 11.43 -1.98
C ASP A 152 19.41 10.56 -1.72
N ARG A 153 19.06 9.69 -2.69
CA ARG A 153 18.02 8.65 -2.52
C ARG A 153 18.29 7.78 -1.29
N LEU A 154 19.56 7.47 -1.05
CA LEU A 154 20.01 6.64 0.06
C LEU A 154 19.75 7.31 1.41
N VAL A 155 19.83 8.64 1.52
CA VAL A 155 19.53 9.34 2.78
C VAL A 155 18.06 9.18 3.16
N VAL A 156 17.15 9.26 2.19
CA VAL A 156 15.72 9.03 2.42
C VAL A 156 15.44 7.58 2.77
N PHE A 157 16.05 6.64 2.05
CA PHE A 157 15.96 5.20 2.35
C PHE A 157 16.46 4.89 3.77
N TRP A 158 17.62 5.41 4.16
CA TRP A 158 18.17 5.23 5.50
C TRP A 158 17.35 5.93 6.58
N GLY A 159 16.78 7.10 6.30
CA GLY A 159 15.86 7.78 7.21
C GLY A 159 14.64 6.92 7.52
N VAL A 160 14.02 6.34 6.49
CA VAL A 160 12.90 5.40 6.63
C VAL A 160 13.33 4.10 7.29
N ALA A 161 14.51 3.56 6.97
CA ALA A 161 15.04 2.34 7.57
C ALA A 161 15.32 2.51 9.08
N VAL A 162 15.87 3.65 9.50
CA VAL A 162 16.09 3.99 10.91
C VAL A 162 14.76 4.15 11.64
N PHE A 163 13.80 4.83 11.02
CA PHE A 163 12.46 5.01 11.56
C PHE A 163 11.76 3.66 11.81
N PHE A 164 11.78 2.78 10.81
CA PHE A 164 11.25 1.41 10.94
C PHE A 164 12.03 0.58 11.97
N ALA A 165 13.36 0.72 12.04
CA ALA A 165 14.19 0.01 13.01
C ALA A 165 13.90 0.43 14.47
N LEU A 166 13.62 1.71 14.72
CA LEU A 166 13.23 2.19 16.06
C LEU A 166 11.91 1.57 16.52
N LEU A 167 10.95 1.39 15.61
CA LEU A 167 9.70 0.72 15.93
C LEU A 167 9.85 -0.79 16.10
N LEU A 168 10.63 -1.44 15.24
CA LEU A 168 10.96 -2.86 15.43
C LEU A 168 11.69 -3.08 16.75
N LEU A 169 12.56 -2.16 17.16
CA LEU A 169 13.21 -2.22 18.46
C LEU A 169 12.20 -2.09 19.61
N GLY A 170 11.24 -1.17 19.51
CA GLY A 170 10.13 -1.04 20.47
C GLY A 170 9.28 -2.32 20.55
N LEU A 171 8.91 -2.89 19.41
CA LEU A 171 8.16 -4.14 19.34
C LEU A 171 8.96 -5.33 19.90
N ALA A 172 10.24 -5.41 19.56
CA ALA A 172 11.15 -6.44 20.08
C ALA A 172 11.37 -6.30 21.59
N TYR A 173 11.39 -5.07 22.10
CA TYR A 173 11.45 -4.79 23.53
C TYR A 173 10.21 -5.30 24.26
N ASP A 174 9.01 -5.00 23.75
CA ASP A 174 7.75 -5.47 24.32
C ASP A 174 7.61 -7.00 24.23
N TRP A 175 8.09 -7.59 23.13
CA TRP A 175 8.18 -9.04 22.98
C TRP A 175 9.12 -9.66 24.02
N ARG A 176 10.32 -9.09 24.20
CA ARG A 176 11.32 -9.58 25.16
C ARG A 176 10.84 -9.45 26.61
N LYS A 177 10.09 -8.39 26.92
CA LYS A 177 9.47 -8.21 28.25
C LYS A 177 8.35 -9.19 28.54
N GLY A 178 7.91 -9.96 27.54
CA GLY A 178 6.86 -10.96 27.73
C GLY A 178 5.51 -10.32 28.04
N VAL A 179 5.27 -9.11 27.53
CA VAL A 179 3.99 -8.39 27.66
C VAL A 179 2.84 -9.20 27.03
N PHE A 180 3.18 -10.09 26.09
CA PHE A 180 2.29 -11.05 25.42
C PHE A 180 2.28 -12.45 26.02
N ARG A 181 2.79 -12.67 27.23
CA ARG A 181 2.72 -14.02 27.82
C ARG A 181 1.30 -14.31 28.22
N TRP A 182 0.67 -15.31 27.60
CA TRP A 182 -0.65 -15.83 27.95
C TRP A 182 -0.46 -16.91 29.03
N ARG A 183 -1.17 -16.76 30.15
CA ARG A 183 -1.27 -17.71 31.27
C ARG A 183 -2.73 -17.78 31.64
#